data_AF-A0A0V1KKT2-F1
#
_entry.id   AF-A0A0V1KKT2-F1
#
_cell.length_a   1.000
_cell.length_b   1.000
_cell.length_c   1.000
_cell.angle_alpha   90.00
_cell.angle_beta   90.00
_cell.angle_gamma   90.00
#
_symmetry.space_group_name_H-M   'P 1'
#
loop_
_entity.id
_entity.type
_entity.pdbx_description
1 polymer ?
#
loop_
_entity_poly.entity_id
_entity_poly.type
_entity_poly.pdbx_seq_one_letter_code
_entity_poly.pdbx_strand_id
1 'polypeptide(L)'
;MFAFLNVHALFLFINLSYSQTTNCQNRAGNAVADWTIVYKAPGQDRGKIIEATAAAGNWQDGAALIANDGGHSFATVLQNVVRDNGNIKFLAYNNAPPGVPSIKTKSNSKGIIILSIARATDSAAWIVHTVPGFPAARTGYNWPLAENARGHLLICLTISESQINAIAASLLLVQPLIHYNDIPKTETAGMPYFNKLAEGKIPTLPPFTSRQTIRTQDAGNPVTVHIYSKSETSKYEIYKKVIVKVLKKTIKVWSRRDSKLKGDCRGSQRHIRLIKSPAAINDHNTNVGADITSWAVSDPGNIFCHIDKPYHKNQTKEPAMAVCIENNDIFARFEAIAAQLEDCPK
;
A
#
# COMPACT_ATOMS: atom_id res chain seq x y z
N MET A 1 -18.30 -46.11 -39.71
CA MET A 1 -18.46 -44.65 -39.57
C MET A 1 -17.91 -44.27 -38.20
N PHE A 2 -16.60 -44.06 -38.17
CA PHE A 2 -15.81 -43.74 -36.98
C PHE A 2 -15.99 -42.27 -36.59
N ALA A 3 -15.81 -42.02 -35.30
CA ALA A 3 -15.29 -40.78 -34.73
C ALA A 3 -16.16 -39.52 -34.84
N PHE A 4 -17.13 -39.32 -33.94
CA PHE A 4 -17.67 -37.96 -33.66
C PHE A 4 -18.42 -37.81 -32.32
N LEU A 5 -18.02 -38.50 -31.23
CA LEU A 5 -18.77 -38.37 -29.96
C LEU A 5 -17.96 -38.28 -28.66
N ASN A 6 -16.64 -38.02 -28.70
CA ASN A 6 -15.83 -37.94 -27.46
C ASN A 6 -14.91 -36.71 -27.36
N VAL A 7 -15.24 -35.59 -28.01
CA VAL A 7 -14.40 -34.37 -27.98
C VAL A 7 -15.15 -33.13 -27.43
N HIS A 8 -16.30 -33.29 -26.77
CA HIS A 8 -17.06 -32.14 -26.22
C HIS A 8 -17.18 -32.12 -24.69
N ALA A 9 -16.58 -33.08 -23.99
CA ALA A 9 -16.56 -33.11 -22.52
C ALA A 9 -15.17 -32.81 -21.91
N LEU A 10 -14.17 -32.45 -22.73
CA LEU A 10 -12.80 -32.14 -22.27
C LEU A 10 -12.39 -30.67 -22.46
N PHE A 11 -13.29 -29.81 -22.96
CA PHE A 11 -13.04 -28.38 -23.19
C PHE A 11 -13.90 -27.44 -22.33
N LEU A 12 -14.62 -27.97 -21.33
CA LEU A 12 -15.43 -27.21 -20.37
C LEU A 12 -14.88 -27.25 -18.94
N PHE A 13 -13.71 -27.86 -18.71
CA PHE A 13 -13.01 -27.87 -17.41
C PHE A 13 -11.76 -26.96 -17.38
N ILE A 14 -11.60 -26.09 -18.37
CA ILE A 14 -10.55 -25.07 -18.39
C ILE A 14 -11.23 -23.73 -18.06
N ASN A 15 -10.93 -23.17 -16.88
CA ASN A 15 -11.27 -21.83 -16.38
C ASN A 15 -12.46 -21.66 -15.40
N LEU A 16 -12.66 -22.57 -14.44
CA LEU A 16 -13.37 -22.21 -13.19
C LEU A 16 -12.71 -22.77 -11.91
N SER A 17 -11.43 -23.14 -11.97
CA SER A 17 -10.59 -23.10 -10.77
C SER A 17 -10.24 -21.63 -10.51
N TYR A 18 -11.10 -20.94 -9.76
CA TYR A 18 -10.71 -19.70 -9.06
C TYR A 18 -9.47 -20.06 -8.23
N SER A 19 -8.28 -19.75 -8.75
CA SER A 19 -7.04 -19.96 -8.02
C SER A 19 -7.12 -19.14 -6.75
N GLN A 20 -7.26 -19.81 -5.60
CA GLN A 20 -7.28 -19.16 -4.30
C GLN A 20 -5.89 -18.60 -4.05
N THR A 21 -5.67 -17.37 -4.47
CA THR A 21 -4.35 -16.75 -4.50
C THR A 21 -4.29 -15.63 -3.48
N THR A 22 -3.15 -15.56 -2.80
CA THR A 22 -2.81 -14.43 -1.93
C THR A 22 -2.17 -13.29 -2.72
N ASN A 23 -1.84 -13.51 -3.99
CA ASN A 23 -1.14 -12.55 -4.83
C ASN A 23 -2.05 -11.39 -5.23
N CYS A 24 -1.44 -10.26 -5.55
CA CYS A 24 -2.14 -9.13 -6.13
C CYS A 24 -2.80 -9.51 -7.45
N GLN A 25 -3.86 -8.79 -7.77
CA GLN A 25 -4.71 -9.11 -8.91
C GLN A 25 -4.73 -7.96 -9.89
N ASN A 26 -4.93 -8.29 -11.17
CA ASN A 26 -5.17 -7.31 -12.21
C ASN A 26 -6.50 -6.57 -11.98
N ARG A 27 -6.79 -5.63 -12.87
CA ARG A 27 -7.86 -4.64 -12.80
C ARG A 27 -9.22 -5.29 -12.62
N ALA A 28 -9.49 -6.35 -13.39
CA ALA A 28 -10.73 -7.11 -13.34
C ALA A 28 -10.78 -8.11 -12.17
N GLY A 29 -9.66 -8.36 -11.50
CA GLY A 29 -9.59 -9.34 -10.42
C GLY A 29 -9.63 -10.79 -10.90
N ASN A 30 -9.16 -11.05 -12.13
CA ASN A 30 -9.23 -12.36 -12.79
C ASN A 30 -7.88 -12.92 -13.25
N ALA A 31 -6.77 -12.21 -12.99
CA ALA A 31 -5.42 -12.70 -13.21
C ALA A 31 -4.47 -12.13 -12.14
N VAL A 32 -3.41 -12.88 -11.83
CA VAL A 32 -2.36 -12.43 -10.91
C VAL A 32 -1.60 -11.25 -11.51
N ALA A 33 -1.26 -10.29 -10.67
CA ALA A 33 -0.38 -9.17 -10.97
C ALA A 33 0.76 -9.13 -9.95
N ASP A 34 1.93 -8.68 -10.35
CA ASP A 34 3.07 -8.49 -9.45
C ASP A 34 2.84 -7.33 -8.46
N TRP A 35 2.15 -6.29 -8.93
CA TRP A 35 1.70 -5.18 -8.10
C TRP A 35 0.49 -4.50 -8.74
N THR A 36 -0.32 -3.85 -7.90
CA THR A 36 -1.48 -3.05 -8.32
C THR A 36 -1.64 -1.84 -7.41
N ILE A 37 -1.91 -0.67 -7.99
CA ILE A 37 -2.15 0.58 -7.24
C ILE A 37 -3.48 1.17 -7.68
N VAL A 38 -4.37 1.41 -6.72
CA VAL A 38 -5.64 2.12 -6.91
C VAL A 38 -5.57 3.49 -6.24
N TYR A 39 -5.89 4.53 -7.00
CA TYR A 39 -6.16 5.88 -6.50
C TYR A 39 -7.65 6.19 -6.66
N LYS A 40 -8.38 6.22 -5.54
CA LYS A 40 -9.78 6.64 -5.49
C LYS A 40 -9.82 8.14 -5.17
N ALA A 41 -10.05 8.99 -6.16
CA ALA A 41 -10.22 10.43 -5.90
C ALA A 41 -11.48 10.71 -5.06
N PRO A 42 -11.56 11.88 -4.39
CA PRO A 42 -12.76 12.29 -3.64
C PRO A 42 -14.02 12.26 -4.49
N GLY A 43 -15.10 11.65 -3.99
CA GLY A 43 -16.39 11.58 -4.69
C GLY A 43 -16.44 10.62 -5.89
N GLN A 44 -15.36 9.89 -6.14
CA GLN A 44 -15.33 8.86 -7.19
C GLN A 44 -15.59 7.48 -6.56
N ASP A 45 -16.57 6.78 -7.09
CA ASP A 45 -16.93 5.41 -6.65
C ASP A 45 -16.11 4.33 -7.37
N ARG A 46 -15.57 4.70 -8.54
CA ARG A 46 -14.63 3.91 -9.33
C ARG A 46 -13.26 4.56 -9.23
N GLY A 47 -12.32 3.92 -8.55
CA GLY A 47 -10.94 4.41 -8.48
C GLY A 47 -10.23 4.32 -9.83
N LYS A 48 -9.14 5.07 -10.02
CA LYS A 48 -8.20 4.84 -11.11
C LYS A 48 -7.19 3.78 -10.68
N ILE A 49 -6.77 2.92 -11.61
CA ILE A 49 -5.87 1.80 -11.36
C ILE A 49 -4.69 1.82 -12.33
N ILE A 50 -3.52 1.45 -11.80
CA ILE A 50 -2.34 1.03 -12.57
C ILE A 50 -1.87 -0.31 -12.01
N GLU A 51 -1.30 -1.14 -12.88
CA GLU A 51 -0.95 -2.52 -12.56
C GLU A 51 0.27 -2.99 -13.35
N ALA A 52 0.92 -4.03 -12.84
CA ALA A 52 2.03 -4.69 -13.51
C ALA A 52 1.57 -5.34 -14.83
N THR A 53 1.84 -4.66 -15.95
CA THR A 53 1.64 -5.14 -17.33
C THR A 53 2.92 -4.88 -18.14
N ALA A 54 3.08 -5.50 -19.31
CA ALA A 54 4.31 -5.41 -20.12
C ALA A 54 4.79 -3.97 -20.43
N ALA A 55 3.88 -3.00 -20.38
CA ALA A 55 4.17 -1.62 -20.05
C ALA A 55 3.07 -1.18 -19.09
N ALA A 56 3.37 -0.73 -17.87
CA ALA A 56 2.29 -0.34 -16.98
C ALA A 56 1.49 0.79 -17.66
N GLY A 57 0.23 0.50 -18.02
CA GLY A 57 -0.59 1.38 -18.84
C GLY A 57 -0.81 2.76 -18.20
N ASN A 58 -1.39 3.69 -18.96
CA ASN A 58 -1.96 4.90 -18.37
C ASN A 58 -2.98 4.53 -17.28
N TRP A 59 -3.25 5.46 -16.34
CA TRP A 59 -4.32 5.30 -15.35
C TRP A 59 -5.61 4.83 -16.03
N GLN A 60 -6.12 3.66 -15.64
CA GLN A 60 -7.38 3.13 -16.17
C GLN A 60 -8.49 3.33 -15.14
N ASP A 61 -9.75 3.38 -15.57
CA ASP A 61 -10.86 3.24 -14.62
C ASP A 61 -10.83 1.86 -13.98
N GLY A 62 -11.18 1.71 -12.70
CA GLY A 62 -11.39 0.40 -12.10
C GLY A 62 -12.40 -0.44 -12.91
N ALA A 63 -12.31 -1.78 -12.84
CA ALA A 63 -13.25 -2.64 -13.56
C ALA A 63 -14.68 -2.61 -12.98
N ALA A 64 -14.79 -2.38 -11.67
CA ALA A 64 -16.05 -2.27 -10.94
C ALA A 64 -15.97 -1.15 -9.89
N LEU A 65 -17.09 -0.85 -9.23
CA LEU A 65 -17.11 0.06 -8.08
C LEU A 65 -16.24 -0.52 -6.97
N ILE A 66 -15.48 0.33 -6.28
CA ILE A 66 -14.61 -0.12 -5.18
C ILE A 66 -15.39 -0.70 -3.99
N ALA A 67 -16.69 -0.40 -3.92
CA ALA A 67 -17.59 -0.91 -2.89
C ALA A 67 -18.11 -2.32 -3.17
N ASN A 68 -17.96 -2.83 -4.38
CA ASN A 68 -18.44 -4.17 -4.74
C ASN A 68 -17.55 -5.25 -4.11
N ASP A 69 -18.14 -6.39 -3.73
CA ASP A 69 -17.40 -7.53 -3.15
C ASP A 69 -16.73 -8.43 -4.21
N GLY A 70 -16.66 -7.96 -5.47
CA GLY A 70 -16.09 -8.69 -6.58
C GLY A 70 -15.94 -7.84 -7.85
N GLY A 71 -15.30 -8.42 -8.86
CA GLY A 71 -15.11 -7.80 -10.17
C GLY A 71 -14.00 -6.74 -10.21
N HIS A 72 -13.15 -6.66 -9.18
CA HIS A 72 -11.98 -5.80 -9.18
C HIS A 72 -10.83 -6.35 -8.33
N SER A 73 -9.61 -5.85 -8.59
CA SER A 73 -8.36 -6.27 -7.96
C SER A 73 -8.43 -6.46 -6.44
N PHE A 74 -8.80 -5.41 -5.70
CA PHE A 74 -8.79 -5.42 -4.24
C PHE A 74 -9.86 -6.30 -3.60
N ALA A 75 -11.02 -6.52 -4.23
CA ALA A 75 -12.03 -7.45 -3.73
C ALA A 75 -11.54 -8.89 -3.87
N THR A 76 -10.92 -9.22 -5.00
CA THR A 76 -10.38 -10.57 -5.25
C THR A 76 -9.24 -10.91 -4.29
N VAL A 77 -8.21 -10.06 -4.13
CA VAL A 77 -7.09 -10.36 -3.21
C VAL A 77 -7.54 -10.43 -1.74
N LEU A 78 -8.58 -9.67 -1.36
CA LEU A 78 -9.13 -9.68 0.00
C LEU A 78 -10.20 -10.75 0.22
N GLN A 79 -10.57 -11.55 -0.79
CA GLN A 79 -11.64 -12.55 -0.68
C GLN A 79 -11.42 -13.48 0.53
N ASN A 80 -10.19 -13.94 0.74
CA ASN A 80 -9.81 -14.82 1.85
C ASN A 80 -9.47 -14.10 3.16
N VAL A 81 -9.46 -12.76 3.15
CA VAL A 81 -9.36 -11.92 4.36
C VAL A 81 -10.75 -11.72 4.97
N VAL A 82 -11.77 -11.63 4.11
CA VAL A 82 -13.14 -11.35 4.53
C VAL A 82 -14.02 -12.60 4.64
N ARG A 83 -13.64 -13.72 4.02
CA ARG A 83 -14.28 -15.05 4.13
C ARG A 83 -13.29 -16.07 4.67
N ASP A 84 -13.76 -17.17 5.26
CA ASP A 84 -12.90 -18.21 5.84
C ASP A 84 -12.19 -19.04 4.76
N ASN A 85 -10.93 -19.40 5.03
CA ASN A 85 -10.12 -20.27 4.18
C ASN A 85 -9.10 -21.04 5.04
N GLY A 86 -9.07 -22.37 4.87
CA GLY A 86 -8.17 -23.24 5.62
C GLY A 86 -6.69 -22.93 5.40
N ASN A 87 -6.31 -22.57 4.18
CA ASN A 87 -4.91 -22.39 3.77
C ASN A 87 -4.45 -20.93 3.72
N ILE A 88 -5.35 -19.94 3.80
CA ILE A 88 -4.95 -18.53 3.74
C ILE A 88 -5.05 -17.89 5.12
N LYS A 89 -3.93 -17.30 5.55
CA LYS A 89 -3.76 -16.62 6.84
C LYS A 89 -3.29 -15.20 6.63
N PHE A 90 -3.60 -14.32 7.57
CA PHE A 90 -3.26 -12.91 7.45
C PHE A 90 -3.11 -12.19 8.79
N LEU A 91 -2.38 -11.08 8.73
CA LEU A 91 -2.32 -10.07 9.78
C LEU A 91 -2.85 -8.76 9.21
N ALA A 92 -3.86 -8.18 9.85
CA ALA A 92 -4.45 -6.91 9.47
C ALA A 92 -4.16 -5.85 10.54
N TYR A 93 -3.74 -4.67 10.09
CA TYR A 93 -3.43 -3.54 10.95
C TYR A 93 -4.09 -2.26 10.42
N ASN A 94 -4.67 -1.47 11.33
CA ASN A 94 -5.37 -0.23 10.98
C ASN A 94 -5.52 0.61 12.25
N ASN A 95 -5.21 1.91 12.20
CA ASN A 95 -5.41 2.80 13.34
C ASN A 95 -6.87 3.21 13.60
N ALA A 96 -7.77 2.89 12.68
CA ALA A 96 -9.22 3.01 12.83
C ALA A 96 -9.87 1.74 12.27
N PRO A 97 -9.78 0.60 12.98
CA PRO A 97 -10.28 -0.67 12.47
C PRO A 97 -11.82 -0.68 12.43
N PRO A 98 -12.43 -1.47 11.53
CA PRO A 98 -13.88 -1.59 11.45
C PRO A 98 -14.51 -2.04 12.76
N GLY A 99 -15.65 -1.44 13.12
CA GLY A 99 -16.43 -1.83 14.30
C GLY A 99 -15.88 -1.41 15.65
N VAL A 100 -14.72 -0.74 15.72
CA VAL A 100 -14.14 -0.27 17.00
C VAL A 100 -14.04 1.25 17.03
N PRO A 101 -14.98 1.95 17.68
CA PRO A 101 -14.91 3.40 17.77
C PRO A 101 -13.79 3.86 18.72
N SER A 102 -13.28 5.07 18.47
CA SER A 102 -12.50 5.85 19.45
C SER A 102 -11.16 5.27 19.91
N ILE A 103 -10.51 4.41 19.13
CA ILE A 103 -9.14 3.98 19.44
C ILE A 103 -8.17 5.15 19.25
N LYS A 104 -7.34 5.40 20.27
CA LYS A 104 -6.25 6.39 20.21
C LYS A 104 -4.94 5.68 19.94
N THR A 105 -4.43 5.80 18.72
CA THR A 105 -3.07 5.38 18.37
C THR A 105 -2.29 6.60 17.87
N LYS A 106 -0.96 6.54 17.92
CA LYS A 106 -0.10 7.52 17.24
C LYS A 106 0.32 7.08 15.85
N SER A 107 0.17 5.80 15.52
CA SER A 107 0.48 5.28 14.18
C SER A 107 -0.68 5.54 13.22
N ASN A 108 -0.38 5.91 11.97
CA ASN A 108 -1.41 6.04 10.92
C ASN A 108 -1.40 4.85 9.96
N SER A 109 -0.44 3.95 10.09
CA SER A 109 -0.22 2.80 9.22
C SER A 109 -1.46 1.91 9.16
N LYS A 110 -1.84 1.51 7.94
CA LYS A 110 -2.90 0.54 7.67
C LYS A 110 -2.47 -0.41 6.57
N GLY A 111 -2.91 -1.65 6.64
CA GLY A 111 -2.53 -2.67 5.68
C GLY A 111 -2.84 -4.09 6.13
N ILE A 112 -2.48 -5.02 5.25
CA ILE A 112 -2.70 -6.45 5.41
C ILE A 112 -1.47 -7.18 4.91
N ILE A 113 -0.98 -8.16 5.67
CA ILE A 113 -0.04 -9.19 5.20
C ILE A 113 -0.84 -10.47 5.03
N ILE A 114 -0.86 -11.06 3.84
CA ILE A 114 -1.59 -12.28 3.51
C ILE A 114 -0.56 -13.33 3.06
N LEU A 115 -0.69 -14.57 3.53
CA LEU A 115 0.16 -15.68 3.10
C LEU A 115 -0.63 -16.99 2.99
N SER A 116 -0.10 -17.91 2.19
CA SER A 116 -0.62 -19.27 2.06
C SER A 116 0.15 -20.20 2.98
N ILE A 117 -0.53 -21.06 3.72
CA ILE A 117 0.07 -22.17 4.47
C ILE A 117 -0.08 -23.52 3.74
N ALA A 118 -0.50 -23.47 2.47
CA ALA A 118 -0.55 -24.67 1.64
C ALA A 118 0.88 -25.21 1.45
N ARG A 119 1.03 -26.53 1.57
CA ARG A 119 2.35 -27.18 1.47
C ARG A 119 3.07 -26.79 0.17
N ALA A 120 4.37 -26.51 0.29
CA ALA A 120 5.26 -26.18 -0.82
C ALA A 120 4.76 -25.02 -1.71
N THR A 121 4.02 -24.07 -1.11
CA THR A 121 3.55 -22.86 -1.77
C THR A 121 4.27 -21.67 -1.15
N ASP A 122 4.92 -20.83 -1.96
CA ASP A 122 5.43 -19.51 -1.56
C ASP A 122 4.53 -18.45 -2.19
N SER A 123 3.51 -18.01 -1.45
CA SER A 123 2.49 -17.10 -1.99
C SER A 123 2.09 -16.11 -0.90
N ALA A 124 2.51 -14.86 -1.06
CA ALA A 124 2.12 -13.79 -0.15
C ALA A 124 1.86 -12.46 -0.87
N ALA A 125 1.06 -11.61 -0.23
CA ALA A 125 0.96 -10.21 -0.61
C ALA A 125 1.01 -9.30 0.61
N TRP A 126 1.53 -8.11 0.36
CA TRP A 126 1.48 -7.00 1.29
C TRP A 126 0.66 -5.87 0.70
N ILE A 127 -0.41 -5.52 1.41
CA ILE A 127 -1.33 -4.44 1.06
C ILE A 127 -1.08 -3.28 2.02
N VAL A 128 -0.95 -2.07 1.46
CA VAL A 128 -0.88 -0.82 2.22
C VAL A 128 -1.98 0.10 1.72
N HIS A 129 -2.73 0.72 2.63
CA HIS A 129 -3.85 1.58 2.25
C HIS A 129 -4.07 2.73 3.23
N THR A 130 -4.96 3.64 2.83
CA THR A 130 -5.32 4.84 3.60
C THR A 130 -6.71 4.76 4.24
N VAL A 131 -7.52 3.78 3.84
CA VAL A 131 -8.95 3.66 4.19
C VAL A 131 -9.17 3.30 5.67
N PRO A 132 -9.75 4.17 6.51
CA PRO A 132 -10.21 3.80 7.85
C PRO A 132 -11.42 2.88 7.76
N GLY A 133 -11.63 1.99 8.72
CA GLY A 133 -12.75 1.06 8.75
C GLY A 133 -12.64 -0.11 7.77
N PHE A 134 -11.45 -0.37 7.22
CA PHE A 134 -11.22 -1.37 6.17
C PHE A 134 -9.92 -2.16 6.39
N PRO A 135 -9.84 -3.43 5.97
CA PRO A 135 -10.96 -4.31 5.63
C PRO A 135 -11.63 -4.84 6.91
N ALA A 136 -12.87 -5.32 6.77
CA ALA A 136 -13.59 -5.97 7.86
C ALA A 136 -13.17 -7.45 7.94
N ALA A 137 -12.15 -7.73 8.74
CA ALA A 137 -11.56 -9.08 8.86
C ALA A 137 -12.63 -10.11 9.28
N ARG A 138 -12.79 -11.17 8.47
CA ARG A 138 -13.75 -12.28 8.68
C ARG A 138 -15.23 -11.87 8.80
N THR A 139 -15.63 -10.69 8.33
CA THR A 139 -17.03 -10.21 8.41
C THR A 139 -17.63 -9.84 7.07
N GLY A 140 -17.00 -10.25 5.96
CA GLY A 140 -17.42 -9.90 4.61
C GLY A 140 -16.80 -8.62 4.09
N TYR A 141 -16.83 -8.45 2.76
CA TYR A 141 -16.30 -7.25 2.12
C TYR A 141 -17.23 -6.07 2.43
N ASN A 142 -16.68 -5.02 3.02
CA ASN A 142 -17.43 -3.83 3.36
C ASN A 142 -16.58 -2.59 3.13
N TRP A 143 -16.96 -1.77 2.14
CA TRP A 143 -16.36 -0.48 1.91
C TRP A 143 -17.06 0.60 2.78
N PRO A 144 -16.32 1.36 3.61
CA PRO A 144 -16.92 2.34 4.49
C PRO A 144 -17.54 3.52 3.72
N LEU A 145 -18.86 3.69 3.81
CA LEU A 145 -19.63 4.70 3.07
C LEU A 145 -19.09 6.13 3.24
N ALA A 146 -18.63 6.48 4.44
CA ALA A 146 -18.06 7.80 4.74
C ALA A 146 -16.80 8.13 3.93
N GLU A 147 -16.11 7.10 3.44
CA GLU A 147 -14.87 7.23 2.68
C GLU A 147 -15.12 7.44 1.17
N ASN A 148 -16.38 7.43 0.70
CA ASN A 148 -16.73 7.81 -0.67
C ASN A 148 -16.37 9.27 -0.96
N ALA A 149 -16.62 10.17 -0.01
CA ALA A 149 -16.32 11.59 -0.14
C ALA A 149 -14.82 11.93 -0.08
N ARG A 150 -13.95 10.95 0.20
CA ARG A 150 -12.52 11.17 0.49
C ARG A 150 -11.62 10.52 -0.54
N GLY A 151 -10.42 11.08 -0.69
CA GLY A 151 -9.38 10.55 -1.58
C GLY A 151 -8.56 9.46 -0.89
N HIS A 152 -8.40 8.30 -1.52
CA HIS A 152 -7.70 7.14 -0.98
C HIS A 152 -6.72 6.52 -1.97
N LEU A 153 -5.64 5.98 -1.41
CA LEU A 153 -4.67 5.14 -2.09
C LEU A 153 -4.69 3.74 -1.49
N LEU A 154 -4.62 2.74 -2.35
CA LEU A 154 -4.41 1.34 -2.01
C LEU A 154 -3.29 0.78 -2.90
N ILE A 155 -2.33 0.10 -2.30
CA ILE A 155 -1.18 -0.53 -2.96
C ILE A 155 -1.20 -2.00 -2.57
N CYS A 156 -1.06 -2.89 -3.55
CA CYS A 156 -0.84 -4.30 -3.35
C CYS A 156 0.51 -4.67 -3.99
N LEU A 157 1.35 -5.40 -3.24
CA LEU A 157 2.62 -5.97 -3.69
C LEU A 157 2.61 -7.48 -3.51
N THR A 158 2.81 -8.24 -4.58
CA THR A 158 3.03 -9.69 -4.53
C THR A 158 4.48 -9.93 -4.09
N ILE A 159 4.68 -10.71 -3.02
CA ILE A 159 5.98 -10.90 -2.36
C ILE A 159 6.20 -12.36 -2.01
N SER A 160 7.46 -12.76 -1.87
CA SER A 160 7.80 -14.02 -1.21
C SER A 160 7.57 -13.93 0.30
N GLU A 161 7.12 -15.01 0.92
CA GLU A 161 6.92 -15.14 2.36
C GLU A 161 8.19 -14.85 3.17
N SER A 162 9.36 -15.16 2.59
CA SER A 162 10.66 -14.86 3.20
C SER A 162 10.88 -13.37 3.50
N GLN A 163 10.16 -12.48 2.81
CA GLN A 163 10.28 -11.03 2.96
C GLN A 163 9.37 -10.44 4.05
N ILE A 164 8.43 -11.23 4.59
CA ILE A 164 7.48 -10.80 5.62
C ILE A 164 8.20 -10.29 6.86
N ASN A 165 9.29 -10.95 7.27
CA ASN A 165 10.05 -10.54 8.45
C ASN A 165 10.72 -9.16 8.28
N ALA A 166 11.11 -8.78 7.06
CA ALA A 166 11.64 -7.44 6.77
C ALA A 166 10.53 -6.38 6.87
N ILE A 167 9.34 -6.65 6.33
CA ILE A 167 8.17 -5.78 6.50
C ILE A 167 7.82 -5.63 7.99
N ALA A 168 7.81 -6.74 8.73
CA ALA A 168 7.53 -6.74 10.15
C ALA A 168 8.53 -5.91 10.96
N ALA A 169 9.82 -5.89 10.57
CA ALA A 169 10.83 -5.05 11.22
C ALA A 169 10.49 -3.54 11.12
N SER A 170 9.97 -3.11 9.96
CA SER A 170 9.49 -1.74 9.78
C SER A 170 8.18 -1.46 10.53
N LEU A 171 7.22 -2.39 10.47
CA LEU A 171 5.95 -2.28 11.18
C LEU A 171 6.15 -2.21 12.70
N LEU A 172 7.05 -3.02 13.26
CA LEU A 172 7.39 -3.01 14.69
C LEU A 172 7.83 -1.63 15.17
N LEU A 173 8.56 -0.89 14.33
CA LEU A 173 9.04 0.45 14.66
C LEU A 173 7.92 1.50 14.62
N VAL A 174 6.95 1.34 13.73
CA VAL A 174 5.83 2.29 13.58
C VAL A 174 4.60 1.94 14.41
N GLN A 175 4.64 0.82 15.14
CA GLN A 175 3.65 0.42 16.16
C GLN A 175 2.20 0.56 15.67
N PRO A 176 1.83 -0.08 14.55
CA PRO A 176 0.46 -0.04 14.08
C PRO A 176 -0.44 -0.82 15.03
N LEU A 177 -1.73 -0.47 15.04
CA LEU A 177 -2.71 -1.30 15.75
C LEU A 177 -3.04 -2.53 14.90
N ILE A 178 -2.63 -3.69 15.38
CA ILE A 178 -3.03 -4.99 14.83
C ILE A 178 -4.41 -5.31 15.38
N HIS A 179 -5.40 -5.47 14.49
CA HIS A 179 -6.78 -5.76 14.88
C HIS A 179 -7.20 -7.18 14.51
N TYR A 180 -6.39 -7.89 13.72
CA TYR A 180 -6.57 -9.31 13.42
C TYR A 180 -5.22 -9.95 13.11
N ASN A 181 -5.01 -11.18 13.59
CA ASN A 181 -3.86 -12.01 13.22
C ASN A 181 -4.21 -13.49 13.42
N ASP A 182 -4.17 -14.28 12.37
CA ASP A 182 -4.31 -15.74 12.43
C ASP A 182 -3.14 -16.50 11.79
N ILE A 183 -2.03 -15.82 11.51
CA ILE A 183 -0.80 -16.44 11.01
C ILE A 183 -0.23 -17.35 12.11
N PRO A 184 -0.11 -18.68 11.88
CA PRO A 184 0.33 -19.60 12.91
C PRO A 184 1.83 -19.49 13.15
N LYS A 185 2.23 -19.78 14.40
CA LYS A 185 3.65 -19.71 14.83
C LYS A 185 4.58 -20.64 14.05
N THR A 186 4.05 -21.68 13.40
CA THR A 186 4.81 -22.60 12.55
C THR A 186 5.40 -21.88 11.34
N GLU A 187 4.65 -20.96 10.73
CA GLU A 187 5.11 -20.17 9.58
C GLU A 187 6.09 -19.08 10.00
N THR A 188 5.98 -18.61 11.23
CA THR A 188 6.75 -17.47 11.73
C THR A 188 7.94 -17.88 12.60
N ALA A 189 8.28 -19.17 12.64
CA ALA A 189 9.39 -19.69 13.44
C ALA A 189 10.72 -18.97 13.12
N GLY A 190 10.97 -18.68 11.83
CA GLY A 190 12.13 -17.92 11.35
C GLY A 190 11.95 -16.40 11.32
N MET A 191 10.84 -15.86 11.83
CA MET A 191 10.46 -14.44 11.68
C MET A 191 10.45 -13.69 13.03
N PRO A 192 11.61 -13.40 13.63
CA PRO A 192 11.68 -12.82 14.97
C PRO A 192 11.05 -11.42 15.07
N TYR A 193 11.07 -10.60 14.01
CA TYR A 193 10.41 -9.30 14.04
C TYR A 193 8.89 -9.42 13.93
N PHE A 194 8.42 -10.38 13.12
CA PHE A 194 6.99 -10.70 13.06
C PHE A 194 6.47 -11.17 14.41
N ASN A 195 7.17 -12.09 15.07
CA ASN A 195 6.77 -12.58 16.40
C ASN A 195 6.69 -11.44 17.42
N LYS A 196 7.68 -10.54 17.42
CA LYS A 196 7.64 -9.33 18.28
C LYS A 196 6.46 -8.42 17.95
N LEU A 197 6.16 -8.22 16.67
CA LEU A 197 5.05 -7.40 16.20
C LEU A 197 3.71 -7.98 16.65
N ALA A 198 3.50 -9.28 16.41
CA ALA A 198 2.30 -10.02 16.81
C ALA A 198 2.08 -10.04 18.34
N GLU A 199 3.16 -10.04 19.12
CA GLU A 199 3.14 -9.93 20.59
C GLU A 199 2.93 -8.49 21.10
N GLY A 200 2.84 -7.49 20.20
CA GLY A 200 2.68 -6.09 20.58
C GLY A 200 3.92 -5.47 21.23
N LYS A 201 5.12 -6.04 21.02
CA LYS A 201 6.36 -5.51 21.57
C LYS A 201 6.73 -4.18 20.90
N ILE A 202 7.37 -3.31 21.68
CA ILE A 202 7.80 -1.98 21.22
C ILE A 202 9.34 -1.91 21.26
N PRO A 203 10.02 -1.44 20.20
CA PRO A 203 11.46 -1.20 20.25
C PRO A 203 11.80 -0.09 21.24
N THR A 204 12.56 -0.43 22.28
CA THR A 204 13.02 0.52 23.32
C THR A 204 14.46 0.97 23.13
N LEU A 205 15.23 0.24 22.31
CA LEU A 205 16.64 0.50 22.05
C LEU A 205 16.86 1.05 20.63
N PRO A 206 17.90 1.89 20.42
CA PRO A 206 18.27 2.36 19.09
C PRO A 206 18.72 1.20 18.18
N PRO A 207 18.61 1.37 16.84
CA PRO A 207 18.23 2.58 16.13
C PRO A 207 16.72 2.85 16.11
N PHE A 208 16.33 4.13 16.25
CA PHE A 208 14.91 4.57 16.20
C PHE A 208 14.40 4.89 14.79
N THR A 209 15.21 4.54 13.79
CA THR A 209 14.88 4.58 12.37
C THR A 209 15.28 3.26 11.74
N SER A 210 14.49 2.75 10.81
CA SER A 210 14.80 1.53 10.06
C SER A 210 14.63 1.76 8.56
N ARG A 211 15.49 1.10 7.79
CA ARG A 211 15.43 1.02 6.34
C ARG A 211 15.47 -0.46 5.98
N GLN A 212 14.38 -0.93 5.39
CA GLN A 212 14.27 -2.28 4.83
C GLN A 212 14.13 -2.18 3.32
N THR A 213 14.54 -3.23 2.62
CA THR A 213 14.34 -3.37 1.18
C THR A 213 13.73 -4.73 0.93
N ILE A 214 12.65 -4.74 0.16
CA ILE A 214 11.99 -5.94 -0.35
C ILE A 214 11.93 -5.85 -1.88
N ARG A 215 11.61 -6.96 -2.54
CA ARG A 215 11.33 -7.02 -3.97
C ARG A 215 10.00 -7.74 -4.19
N THR A 216 9.28 -7.34 -5.21
CA THR A 216 8.12 -8.12 -5.66
C THR A 216 8.56 -9.46 -6.27
N GLN A 217 7.63 -10.41 -6.38
CA GLN A 217 7.95 -11.82 -6.66
C GLN A 217 8.07 -12.15 -8.17
N ASP A 218 7.77 -11.21 -9.08
CA ASP A 218 7.99 -11.39 -10.52
C ASP A 218 9.45 -11.73 -10.83
N ALA A 219 9.68 -12.90 -11.43
CA ALA A 219 11.00 -13.41 -11.74
C ALA A 219 11.68 -12.67 -12.92
N GLY A 220 10.89 -12.10 -13.83
CA GLY A 220 11.39 -11.36 -15.00
C GLY A 220 11.71 -9.91 -14.67
N ASN A 221 10.80 -9.21 -13.99
CA ASN A 221 10.93 -7.77 -13.71
C ASN A 221 10.61 -7.40 -12.25
N PRO A 222 11.34 -7.93 -11.26
CA PRO A 222 11.04 -7.69 -9.85
C PRO A 222 11.25 -6.21 -9.48
N VAL A 223 10.23 -5.59 -8.88
CA VAL A 223 10.24 -4.20 -8.45
C VAL A 223 10.86 -4.06 -7.07
N THR A 224 11.84 -3.18 -6.93
CA THR A 224 12.45 -2.86 -5.63
C THR A 224 11.55 -1.94 -4.82
N VAL A 225 11.32 -2.28 -3.55
CA VAL A 225 10.55 -1.47 -2.61
C VAL A 225 11.38 -1.20 -1.35
N HIS A 226 11.59 0.07 -1.04
CA HIS A 226 12.23 0.52 0.19
C HIS A 226 11.19 0.91 1.23
N ILE A 227 11.35 0.42 2.46
CA ILE A 227 10.49 0.74 3.59
C ILE A 227 11.30 1.57 4.58
N TYR A 228 11.00 2.86 4.65
CA TYR A 228 11.59 3.77 5.62
C TYR A 228 10.65 3.93 6.79
N SER A 229 11.15 3.77 7.99
CA SER A 229 10.34 3.83 9.21
C SER A 229 11.06 4.59 10.31
N LYS A 230 10.28 5.26 11.15
CA LYS A 230 10.77 5.94 12.35
C LYS A 230 9.83 5.66 13.52
N SER A 231 10.37 5.57 14.73
CA SER A 231 9.56 5.57 15.95
C SER A 231 9.28 7.00 16.41
N GLU A 232 8.35 7.14 17.37
CA GLU A 232 8.13 8.39 18.09
C GLU A 232 9.40 8.91 18.79
N THR A 233 10.29 8.03 19.24
CA THR A 233 11.52 8.40 19.97
C THR A 233 12.53 9.08 19.06
N SER A 234 12.50 8.82 17.75
CA SER A 234 13.44 9.43 16.78
C SER A 234 13.38 10.96 16.72
N LYS A 235 12.19 11.54 17.00
CA LYS A 235 11.88 12.97 16.79
C LYS A 235 12.13 13.49 15.37
N TYR A 236 12.40 12.61 14.41
CA TYR A 236 12.64 13.00 13.03
C TYR A 236 11.36 13.28 12.27
N GLU A 237 11.48 14.19 11.33
CA GLU A 237 10.47 14.50 10.32
C GLU A 237 10.66 13.48 9.17
N ILE A 238 9.65 12.65 8.88
CA ILE A 238 9.79 11.53 7.91
C ILE A 238 10.20 11.98 6.49
N TYR A 239 9.75 13.12 6.01
CA TYR A 239 10.01 13.60 4.65
C TYR A 239 11.46 14.07 4.49
N LYS A 240 11.90 15.10 5.21
CA LYS A 240 13.22 15.71 5.06
C LYS A 240 14.32 14.93 5.76
N LYS A 241 14.08 14.50 7.01
CA LYS A 241 15.13 13.90 7.87
C LYS A 241 15.31 12.40 7.62
N VAL A 242 14.34 11.74 6.99
CA VAL A 242 14.44 10.33 6.59
C VAL A 242 14.47 10.19 5.06
N ILE A 243 13.38 10.47 4.34
CA ILE A 243 13.28 10.20 2.90
C ILE A 243 14.32 11.01 2.10
N VAL A 244 14.30 12.34 2.15
CA VAL A 244 15.24 13.20 1.42
C VAL A 244 16.69 12.92 1.81
N LYS A 245 16.95 12.68 3.11
CA LYS A 245 18.30 12.36 3.61
C LYS A 245 18.83 11.05 3.02
N VAL A 246 17.97 10.03 2.93
CA VAL A 246 18.36 8.70 2.41
C VAL A 246 18.42 8.69 0.89
N LEU A 247 17.41 9.23 0.21
CA LEU A 247 17.35 9.29 -1.25
C LEU A 247 18.40 10.25 -1.83
N LYS A 248 18.85 11.24 -1.04
CA LYS A 248 19.75 12.33 -1.48
C LYS A 248 19.20 13.10 -2.69
N LYS A 249 17.88 13.13 -2.85
CA LYS A 249 17.14 13.75 -3.96
C LYS A 249 16.13 14.76 -3.44
N THR A 250 15.74 15.71 -4.27
CA THR A 250 14.53 16.51 -4.03
C THR A 250 13.32 15.60 -4.13
N ILE A 251 12.25 15.90 -3.39
CA ILE A 251 10.96 15.21 -3.53
C ILE A 251 9.85 16.23 -3.77
N LYS A 252 8.88 15.86 -4.62
CA LYS A 252 7.62 16.58 -4.80
C LYS A 252 6.55 15.91 -3.93
N VAL A 253 5.86 16.66 -3.08
CA VAL A 253 4.98 16.11 -2.04
C VAL A 253 3.54 16.52 -2.27
N TRP A 254 2.64 15.53 -2.30
CA TRP A 254 1.20 15.69 -2.19
C TRP A 254 0.77 15.23 -0.80
N SER A 255 0.23 16.15 0.00
CA SER A 255 -0.21 15.84 1.35
C SER A 255 -1.07 16.96 1.93
N ARG A 256 -1.93 16.62 2.90
CA ARG A 256 -2.44 17.61 3.85
C ARG A 256 -1.28 18.22 4.62
N ARG A 257 -1.37 19.53 4.87
CA ARG A 257 -0.31 20.26 5.57
C ARG A 257 -0.87 21.16 6.67
N ASP A 258 -0.01 21.43 7.65
CA ASP A 258 -0.22 22.53 8.56
C ASP A 258 0.39 23.82 8.00
N SER A 259 0.19 24.94 8.67
CA SER A 259 0.79 26.22 8.29
C SER A 259 2.28 26.34 8.67
N LYS A 260 2.86 25.30 9.30
CA LYS A 260 4.20 25.35 9.91
C LYS A 260 5.26 24.76 8.99
N LEU A 261 4.98 23.63 8.34
CA LEU A 261 5.89 23.06 7.36
C LEU A 261 5.63 23.69 5.98
N LYS A 262 6.70 24.19 5.37
CA LYS A 262 6.68 24.83 4.06
C LYS A 262 7.59 24.08 3.10
N GLY A 263 7.35 24.25 1.81
CA GLY A 263 8.32 23.84 0.79
C GLY A 263 9.68 24.51 1.03
N ASP A 264 10.74 23.80 0.67
CA ASP A 264 12.10 24.33 0.67
C ASP A 264 12.54 24.46 -0.78
N CYS A 265 13.17 25.59 -1.10
CA CYS A 265 13.76 25.82 -2.41
C CYS A 265 15.14 26.48 -2.32
N ARG A 266 15.69 26.64 -1.11
CA ARG A 266 16.92 27.40 -0.88
C ARG A 266 18.12 26.47 -0.88
N GLY A 267 19.05 26.65 -1.82
CA GLY A 267 20.29 25.86 -1.95
C GLY A 267 20.30 24.91 -3.14
N SER A 268 21.41 24.20 -3.36
CA SER A 268 21.70 23.54 -4.64
C SER A 268 21.09 22.15 -4.86
N GLN A 269 20.41 21.50 -3.90
CA GLN A 269 19.72 20.20 -4.05
C GLN A 269 19.10 19.71 -2.71
N ARG A 270 18.26 18.66 -2.74
CA ARG A 270 17.67 17.93 -1.58
C ARG A 270 16.56 18.69 -0.86
N HIS A 271 15.58 19.10 -1.65
CA HIS A 271 14.47 19.93 -1.22
C HIS A 271 13.16 19.16 -1.07
N ILE A 272 12.19 19.82 -0.43
CA ILE A 272 10.78 19.41 -0.48
C ILE A 272 10.05 20.45 -1.31
N ARG A 273 9.54 20.06 -2.48
CA ARG A 273 8.66 20.90 -3.31
C ARG A 273 7.22 20.46 -3.08
N LEU A 274 6.31 21.41 -2.91
CA LEU A 274 4.90 21.09 -2.66
C LEU A 274 4.13 21.08 -3.97
N ILE A 275 3.31 20.05 -4.16
CA ILE A 275 2.44 19.94 -5.33
C ILE A 275 1.25 20.88 -5.16
N LYS A 276 0.92 21.62 -6.22
CA LYS A 276 -0.18 22.58 -6.22
C LYS A 276 -1.51 21.84 -6.14
N SER A 277 -2.43 22.38 -5.35
CA SER A 277 -3.81 21.90 -5.24
C SER A 277 -4.78 22.93 -5.82
N PRO A 278 -5.85 22.54 -6.54
CA PRO A 278 -6.25 21.17 -6.89
C PRO A 278 -5.35 20.51 -7.96
N ALA A 279 -5.47 19.19 -8.11
CA ALA A 279 -4.81 18.39 -9.14
C ALA A 279 -5.81 17.37 -9.73
N ALA A 280 -5.39 16.57 -10.71
CA ALA A 280 -6.23 15.54 -11.32
C ALA A 280 -5.49 14.22 -11.52
N ILE A 281 -6.18 13.10 -11.26
CA ILE A 281 -5.74 11.74 -11.57
C ILE A 281 -6.54 11.25 -12.78
N ASN A 282 -6.03 11.49 -13.99
CA ASN A 282 -6.68 11.12 -15.25
C ASN A 282 -8.17 11.52 -15.29
N ASP A 283 -8.43 12.83 -15.33
CA ASP A 283 -9.76 13.46 -15.28
C ASP A 283 -10.52 13.34 -13.94
N HIS A 284 -10.00 12.62 -12.95
CA HIS A 284 -10.57 12.64 -11.61
C HIS A 284 -9.95 13.75 -10.76
N ASN A 285 -10.73 14.80 -10.50
CA ASN A 285 -10.31 15.92 -9.67
C ASN A 285 -9.98 15.48 -8.24
N THR A 286 -8.88 16.00 -7.70
CA THR A 286 -8.49 15.83 -6.30
C THR A 286 -8.04 17.16 -5.69
N ASN A 287 -8.14 17.27 -4.38
CA ASN A 287 -7.66 18.42 -3.62
C ASN A 287 -7.21 17.99 -2.22
N VAL A 288 -6.27 18.73 -1.63
CA VAL A 288 -5.71 18.40 -0.31
C VAL A 288 -6.74 18.44 0.83
N GLY A 289 -7.88 19.12 0.65
CA GLY A 289 -8.95 19.20 1.67
C GLY A 289 -9.77 17.91 1.79
N ALA A 290 -10.05 17.24 0.67
CA ALA A 290 -10.84 16.01 0.62
C ALA A 290 -9.98 14.74 0.44
N ASP A 291 -8.76 14.88 -0.06
CA ASP A 291 -7.80 13.78 -0.21
C ASP A 291 -7.02 13.56 1.08
N ILE A 292 -6.92 12.32 1.55
CA ILE A 292 -6.22 11.97 2.80
C ILE A 292 -4.91 11.22 2.54
N THR A 293 -4.60 11.00 1.27
CA THR A 293 -3.34 10.38 0.88
C THR A 293 -2.19 11.31 1.19
N SER A 294 -1.03 10.70 1.38
CA SER A 294 0.23 11.42 1.41
C SER A 294 1.23 10.61 0.63
N TRP A 295 1.81 11.25 -0.38
CA TRP A 295 2.75 10.60 -1.27
C TRP A 295 3.76 11.60 -1.81
N ALA A 296 4.87 11.07 -2.32
CA ALA A 296 5.92 11.86 -2.91
C ALA A 296 6.55 11.16 -4.11
N VAL A 297 7.11 11.95 -5.02
CA VAL A 297 7.94 11.45 -6.13
C VAL A 297 9.31 12.11 -6.09
N SER A 298 10.36 11.39 -6.50
CA SER A 298 11.73 11.90 -6.51
C SER A 298 12.02 12.81 -7.72
N ASP A 299 12.76 13.89 -7.52
CA ASP A 299 13.13 14.86 -8.56
C ASP A 299 14.67 15.09 -8.54
N PRO A 300 15.43 14.64 -9.55
CA PRO A 300 15.03 13.69 -10.60
C PRO A 300 14.95 12.25 -10.06
N GLY A 301 14.19 11.36 -10.69
CA GLY A 301 14.30 9.94 -10.41
C GLY A 301 13.14 9.10 -10.90
N ASN A 302 13.00 7.93 -10.29
CA ASN A 302 12.13 6.82 -10.65
C ASN A 302 11.41 6.25 -9.42
N ILE A 303 11.30 7.06 -8.35
CA ILE A 303 10.79 6.61 -7.05
C ILE A 303 9.46 7.31 -6.77
N PHE A 304 8.46 6.49 -6.48
CA PHE A 304 7.20 6.90 -5.87
C PHE A 304 7.18 6.43 -4.42
N CYS A 305 6.76 7.27 -3.47
CA CYS A 305 6.62 6.93 -2.08
C CYS A 305 5.19 7.19 -1.59
N HIS A 306 4.56 6.20 -0.96
CA HIS A 306 3.42 6.42 -0.07
C HIS A 306 3.93 6.68 1.35
N ILE A 307 3.41 7.72 2.02
CA ILE A 307 3.74 8.07 3.40
C ILE A 307 2.46 7.99 4.23
N ASP A 308 2.50 7.32 5.38
CA ASP A 308 1.30 7.12 6.23
C ASP A 308 0.94 8.37 7.05
N LYS A 309 1.85 9.34 7.15
CA LYS A 309 1.68 10.59 7.88
C LYS A 309 1.54 11.79 6.94
N PRO A 310 0.60 12.71 7.23
CA PRO A 310 0.53 13.98 6.51
C PRO A 310 1.75 14.85 6.79
N TYR A 311 1.99 15.84 5.93
CA TYR A 311 3.09 16.79 6.04
C TYR A 311 2.81 17.86 7.11
N HIS A 312 2.70 17.42 8.36
CA HIS A 312 2.48 18.25 9.55
C HIS A 312 3.75 18.30 10.40
N LYS A 313 4.00 19.38 11.16
CA LYS A 313 5.14 19.46 12.08
C LYS A 313 5.03 18.46 13.23
N ASN A 314 3.81 18.19 13.70
CA ASN A 314 3.57 17.36 14.87
C ASN A 314 3.89 15.86 14.67
N GLN A 315 3.93 15.36 13.43
CA GLN A 315 4.34 13.97 13.14
C GLN A 315 5.76 13.65 13.61
N THR A 316 6.61 14.65 13.88
CA THR A 316 7.91 14.43 14.55
C THR A 316 7.76 13.70 15.89
N LYS A 317 6.62 13.86 16.57
CA LYS A 317 6.27 13.21 17.84
C LYS A 317 5.47 11.91 17.66
N GLU A 318 5.38 11.39 16.44
CA GLU A 318 4.59 10.21 16.10
C GLU A 318 5.48 9.20 15.34
N PRO A 319 5.19 7.90 15.37
CA PRO A 319 5.77 6.97 14.42
C PRO A 319 5.30 7.27 13.00
N ALA A 320 6.13 6.94 12.00
CA ALA A 320 5.79 7.11 10.59
C ALA A 320 6.49 6.09 9.70
N MET A 321 5.84 5.72 8.61
CA MET A 321 6.34 4.82 7.57
C MET A 321 6.22 5.48 6.20
N ALA A 322 7.21 5.23 5.35
CA ALA A 322 7.16 5.48 3.93
C ALA A 322 7.50 4.21 3.15
N VAL A 323 6.62 3.84 2.21
CA VAL A 323 6.81 2.72 1.27
C VAL A 323 7.15 3.33 -0.08
N CYS A 324 8.41 3.19 -0.48
CA CYS A 324 8.99 3.80 -1.67
C CYS A 324 9.29 2.75 -2.73
N ILE A 325 8.61 2.83 -3.86
CA ILE A 325 8.67 1.89 -4.98
C ILE A 325 9.58 2.48 -6.06
N GLU A 326 10.62 1.74 -6.44
CA GLU A 326 11.52 2.09 -7.54
C GLU A 326 11.02 1.47 -8.84
N ASN A 327 10.23 2.23 -9.60
CA ASN A 327 9.64 1.78 -10.86
C ASN A 327 9.32 2.99 -11.75
N ASN A 328 9.84 2.98 -12.98
CA ASN A 328 9.71 4.10 -13.91
C ASN A 328 8.27 4.37 -14.31
N ASP A 329 7.46 3.33 -14.51
CA ASP A 329 6.08 3.49 -14.96
C ASP A 329 5.23 4.08 -13.84
N ILE A 330 5.30 3.53 -12.63
CA ILE A 330 4.60 4.08 -11.46
C ILE A 330 5.03 5.53 -11.24
N PHE A 331 6.34 5.79 -11.24
CA PHE A 331 6.88 7.14 -11.09
C PHE A 331 6.28 8.10 -12.13
N ALA A 332 6.30 7.74 -13.42
CA ALA A 332 5.80 8.60 -14.49
C ALA A 332 4.31 8.96 -14.30
N ARG A 333 3.49 8.04 -13.78
CA ARG A 333 2.05 8.28 -13.54
C ARG A 333 1.79 9.25 -12.40
N PHE A 334 2.60 9.21 -11.34
CA PHE A 334 2.49 10.17 -10.22
C PHE A 334 3.18 11.49 -10.52
N GLU A 335 4.29 11.46 -11.27
CA GLU A 335 5.00 12.65 -11.74
C GLU A 335 4.11 13.52 -12.65
N ALA A 336 3.29 12.89 -13.50
CA ALA A 336 2.30 13.61 -14.30
C ALA A 336 1.26 14.37 -13.45
N ILE A 337 0.85 13.81 -12.29
CA ILE A 337 -0.01 14.49 -11.32
C ILE A 337 0.74 15.65 -10.65
N ALA A 338 2.05 15.46 -10.41
CA ALA A 338 2.94 16.43 -9.77
C ALA A 338 3.48 17.53 -10.71
N ALA A 339 2.86 17.73 -11.89
CA ALA A 339 3.33 18.67 -12.91
C ALA A 339 3.35 20.13 -12.43
N GLN A 340 2.38 20.52 -11.60
CA GLN A 340 2.30 21.88 -11.05
C GLN A 340 2.75 21.90 -9.59
N LEU A 341 3.65 22.84 -9.29
CA LEU A 341 4.22 23.02 -7.97
C LEU A 341 3.88 24.39 -7.42
N GLU A 342 3.81 24.50 -6.10
CA GLU A 342 3.61 25.77 -5.44
C GLU A 342 4.86 26.65 -5.54
N ASP A 343 4.62 27.97 -5.49
CA ASP A 343 5.70 28.94 -5.40
C ASP A 343 6.51 28.71 -4.13
N CYS A 344 7.81 28.85 -4.26
CA CYS A 344 8.72 28.77 -3.14
C CYS A 344 8.41 29.89 -2.14
N PRO A 345 8.37 29.61 -0.82
CA PRO A 345 8.21 30.65 0.18
C PRO A 345 9.30 31.71 0.00
N LYS A 346 8.89 32.99 -0.06
CA LYS A 346 9.80 34.13 -0.11
C LYS A 346 10.71 34.15 1.12
#